data_AF-A0A1B2J761-F1
#
_entry.id   AF-A0A1B2J761-F1
#
_cell.length_a   1.000
_cell.length_b   1.000
_cell.length_c   1.000
_cell.angle_alpha   90.00
_cell.angle_beta   90.00
_cell.angle_gamma   90.00
#
_symmetry.space_group_name_H-M   'P 1'
#
loop_
_entity.id
_entity.type
_entity.pdbx_description
1 polymer ?
#
loop_
_entity_poly.entity_id
_entity_poly.type
_entity_poly.pdbx_seq_one_letter_code
_entity_poly.pdbx_strand_id
1 'polypeptide(L)'
;MPIKGRFTKRKPRKKDEPNRPSPTQFIKKIASLKKQTRRDDALDMLHELAVVVSPLMKENGFTVGLLCEMFPKNASLLGLNVNMGSKIMIRLRPSHNVNLFLPRREIIGTMLHELTHNRFSAHDVRFYEFLEGLKSRFFEIQVKGSLQTTGYVNFSEVLSGNAARGQLIQKEKEKGQRLGGSKHAKPMRVLILEAAEKRMIDSKWCGGASYEEGLPKIEDLMDDEEAEHSEPNEKPIKKVDKPVQPTKHKIIDLESLPNGKSIIIDLTNDDD
;
A
#
# COMPACT_ATOMS: atom_id res chain seq x y z
N MET A 1 32.08 46.54 10.34
CA MET A 1 31.96 45.78 9.07
C MET A 1 30.69 44.93 9.13
N PRO A 2 29.69 45.12 8.26
CA PRO A 2 28.48 44.30 8.30
C PRO A 2 28.73 42.96 7.59
N ILE A 3 28.52 41.85 8.30
CA ILE A 3 28.62 40.49 7.77
C ILE A 3 27.35 40.23 6.94
N LYS A 4 27.48 40.20 5.61
CA LYS A 4 26.39 39.82 4.72
C LYS A 4 26.11 38.31 4.87
N GLY A 5 25.00 37.98 5.51
CA GLY A 5 24.52 36.60 5.60
C GLY A 5 24.29 36.00 4.20
N ARG A 6 24.98 34.91 3.90
CA ARG A 6 24.85 34.16 2.64
C ARG A 6 23.61 33.28 2.71
N PHE A 7 22.43 33.89 2.59
CA PHE A 7 21.21 33.14 2.34
C PHE A 7 21.28 32.58 0.91
N THR A 8 21.61 31.30 0.77
CA THR A 8 21.44 30.59 -0.50
C THR A 8 19.94 30.50 -0.77
N LYS A 9 19.41 31.38 -1.64
CA LYS A 9 18.07 31.23 -2.17
C LYS A 9 17.99 29.85 -2.83
N ARG A 10 17.29 28.89 -2.21
CA ARG A 10 16.97 27.62 -2.85
C ARG A 10 16.17 27.97 -4.11
N LYS A 11 16.67 27.60 -5.29
CA LYS A 11 15.93 27.79 -6.54
C LYS A 11 14.54 27.17 -6.37
N PRO A 12 13.46 27.85 -6.80
CA PRO A 12 12.15 27.21 -6.85
C PRO A 12 12.30 25.94 -7.70
N ARG A 13 11.80 24.82 -7.19
CA ARG A 13 11.78 23.56 -7.96
C ARG A 13 10.93 23.83 -9.21
N LYS A 14 11.51 23.65 -10.40
CA LYS A 14 10.74 23.72 -11.64
C LYS A 14 9.63 22.67 -11.54
N LYS A 15 8.38 23.10 -11.69
CA LYS A 15 7.20 22.23 -11.61
C LYS A 15 6.90 21.54 -12.93
N ASP A 16 7.56 21.95 -14.01
CA ASP A 16 7.11 21.72 -15.38
C ASP A 16 7.86 20.60 -16.12
N GLU A 17 8.67 19.78 -15.43
CA GLU A 17 9.40 18.68 -16.08
C GLU A 17 8.70 17.33 -15.77
N PRO A 18 8.08 16.67 -16.77
CA PRO A 18 7.29 15.44 -16.58
C PRO A 18 8.14 14.23 -16.17
N ASN A 19 9.46 14.32 -16.29
CA ASN A 19 10.40 13.25 -16.00
C ASN A 19 11.33 13.64 -14.85
N ARG A 20 10.76 13.82 -13.66
CA ARG A 20 11.49 14.18 -12.45
C ARG A 20 12.13 12.92 -11.84
N PRO A 21 13.42 12.95 -11.45
CA PRO A 21 14.06 11.81 -10.81
C PRO A 21 13.41 11.52 -9.45
N SER A 22 13.38 10.25 -9.07
CA SER A 22 12.79 9.83 -7.81
C SER A 22 13.50 10.52 -6.62
N PRO A 23 12.77 10.89 -5.56
CA PRO A 23 13.36 11.58 -4.42
C PRO A 23 14.09 10.64 -3.46
N THR A 24 14.05 9.32 -3.72
CA THR A 24 14.53 8.27 -2.82
C THR A 24 15.22 7.17 -3.63
N GLN A 25 16.26 6.56 -3.07
CA GLN A 25 16.98 5.46 -3.73
C GLN A 25 16.18 4.15 -3.83
N PHE A 26 15.08 4.02 -3.10
CA PHE A 26 14.31 2.77 -3.01
C PHE A 26 13.28 2.62 -4.12
N ILE A 27 12.93 3.71 -4.81
CA ILE A 27 12.00 3.73 -5.94
C ILE A 27 12.78 4.22 -7.15
N LYS A 28 12.87 3.41 -8.22
CA LYS A 28 13.68 3.80 -9.40
C LYS A 28 12.98 4.88 -10.23
N LYS A 29 11.70 4.70 -10.53
CA LYS A 29 10.92 5.62 -11.37
C LYS A 29 9.55 5.94 -10.78
N ILE A 30 9.08 7.16 -11.00
CA ILE A 30 7.75 7.64 -10.59
C ILE A 30 7.06 8.25 -11.80
N ALA A 31 5.78 7.93 -12.02
CA ALA A 31 5.01 8.50 -13.13
C ALA A 31 3.51 8.66 -12.80
N SER A 32 2.88 9.73 -13.30
CA SER A 32 1.43 9.93 -13.24
C SER A 32 0.78 9.64 -14.61
N LEU A 33 -0.56 9.67 -14.70
CA LEU A 33 -1.28 9.45 -15.96
C LEU A 33 -1.25 10.69 -16.85
N LYS A 34 -0.87 10.55 -18.13
CA LYS A 34 -0.76 11.70 -19.06
C LYS A 34 -2.11 12.33 -19.39
N LYS A 35 -3.13 11.49 -19.55
CA LYS A 35 -4.46 11.88 -20.01
C LYS A 35 -5.30 12.58 -18.94
N GLN A 36 -4.85 12.60 -17.68
CA GLN A 36 -5.64 13.13 -16.57
C GLN A 36 -5.32 14.60 -16.30
N THR A 37 -6.33 15.34 -15.84
CA THR A 37 -6.18 16.73 -15.43
C THR A 37 -5.27 16.82 -14.20
N ARG A 38 -4.53 17.92 -14.03
CA ARG A 38 -3.65 18.12 -12.86
C ARG A 38 -2.62 16.98 -12.71
N ARG A 39 -2.00 16.56 -13.81
CA ARG A 39 -0.97 15.53 -13.86
C ARG A 39 0.21 15.83 -12.93
N ASP A 40 0.62 17.09 -12.85
CA ASP A 40 1.77 17.51 -12.04
C ASP A 40 1.50 17.40 -10.55
N ASP A 41 0.29 17.79 -10.10
CA ASP A 41 -0.14 17.59 -8.72
C ASP A 41 -0.13 16.10 -8.35
N ALA A 42 -0.59 15.23 -9.25
CA ALA A 42 -0.56 13.78 -9.04
C ALA A 42 0.87 13.26 -8.92
N LEU A 43 1.79 13.76 -9.73
CA LEU A 43 3.22 13.43 -9.66
C LEU A 43 3.83 13.90 -8.33
N ASP A 44 3.56 15.13 -7.92
CA ASP A 44 4.03 15.66 -6.64
C ASP A 44 3.52 14.82 -5.46
N MET A 45 2.25 14.38 -5.49
CA MET A 45 1.70 13.46 -4.48
C MET A 45 2.44 12.12 -4.42
N LEU A 46 2.80 11.53 -5.57
CA LEU A 46 3.58 10.29 -5.63
C LEU A 46 5.02 10.48 -5.13
N HIS A 47 5.64 11.62 -5.44
CA HIS A 47 6.97 11.97 -4.91
C HIS A 47 6.94 12.15 -3.39
N GLU A 48 5.92 12.83 -2.86
CA GLU A 48 5.73 12.95 -1.42
C GLU A 48 5.51 11.59 -0.77
N LEU A 49 4.67 10.75 -1.38
CA LEU A 49 4.42 9.39 -0.90
C LEU A 49 5.72 8.59 -0.80
N ALA A 50 6.55 8.62 -1.85
CA ALA A 50 7.86 7.98 -1.89
C ALA A 50 8.76 8.41 -0.72
N VAL A 51 8.85 9.72 -0.44
CA VAL A 51 9.64 10.26 0.68
C VAL A 51 9.12 9.74 2.02
N VAL A 52 7.80 9.73 2.19
CA VAL A 52 7.12 9.37 3.44
C VAL A 52 7.31 7.89 3.77
N VAL A 53 7.26 7.00 2.78
CA VAL A 53 7.46 5.56 3.01
C VAL A 53 8.93 5.13 2.99
N SER A 54 9.85 5.99 2.55
CA SER A 54 11.28 5.67 2.43
C SER A 54 11.92 5.09 3.70
N PRO A 55 11.63 5.59 4.93
CA PRO A 55 12.19 5.00 6.14
C PRO A 55 11.75 3.54 6.34
N LEU A 56 10.49 3.22 6.04
CA LEU A 56 9.98 1.84 6.14
C LEU A 56 10.59 0.95 5.06
N MET A 57 10.74 1.46 3.85
CA MET A 57 11.39 0.72 2.76
C MET A 57 12.84 0.39 3.14
N LYS A 58 13.56 1.33 3.76
CA LYS A 58 14.91 1.10 4.28
C LYS A 58 14.96 0.01 5.34
N GLU A 59 14.08 0.09 6.34
CA GLU A 59 14.04 -0.87 7.46
C GLU A 59 13.70 -2.29 7.01
N ASN A 60 12.83 -2.43 6.00
CA ASN A 60 12.37 -3.74 5.51
C ASN A 60 13.14 -4.24 4.27
N GLY A 61 14.10 -3.46 3.76
CA GLY A 61 14.83 -3.79 2.53
C GLY A 61 13.97 -3.80 1.27
N PHE A 62 12.88 -3.03 1.25
CA PHE A 62 12.01 -2.95 0.08
C PHE A 62 12.60 -2.07 -1.01
N THR A 63 12.46 -2.53 -2.24
CA THR A 63 12.77 -1.76 -3.45
C THR A 63 11.58 -1.83 -4.39
N VAL A 64 11.34 -0.75 -5.13
CA VAL A 64 10.27 -0.65 -6.11
C VAL A 64 10.84 -0.16 -7.43
N GLY A 65 10.53 -0.85 -8.52
CA GLY A 65 10.96 -0.45 -9.85
C GLY A 65 10.24 0.82 -10.29
N LEU A 66 8.92 0.72 -10.47
CA LEU A 66 8.06 1.82 -10.90
C LEU A 66 6.93 2.04 -9.90
N LEU A 67 6.79 3.26 -9.39
CA LEU A 67 5.60 3.72 -8.66
C LEU A 67 4.78 4.62 -9.58
N CYS A 68 3.55 4.24 -9.91
CA CYS A 68 2.74 5.06 -10.79
C CYS A 68 1.26 5.18 -10.41
N GLU A 69 0.62 6.19 -10.99
CA GLU A 69 -0.83 6.38 -10.88
C GLU A 69 -1.57 5.37 -11.77
N MET A 70 -2.69 4.84 -11.28
CA MET A 70 -3.68 4.13 -12.09
C MET A 70 -5.09 4.70 -11.91
N PHE A 71 -5.95 4.50 -12.91
CA PHE A 71 -7.37 4.84 -12.83
C PHE A 71 -8.22 3.74 -13.47
N PRO A 72 -8.34 2.58 -12.80
CA PRO A 72 -9.04 1.43 -13.35
C PRO A 72 -10.55 1.67 -13.41
N LYS A 73 -11.22 0.95 -14.32
CA LYS A 73 -12.69 0.96 -14.46
C LYS A 73 -13.37 0.42 -13.19
N ASN A 74 -12.77 -0.56 -12.53
CA ASN A 74 -13.27 -1.08 -11.26
C ASN A 74 -13.09 0.01 -10.17
N ALA A 75 -14.19 0.43 -9.54
CA ALA A 75 -14.19 1.45 -8.51
C ALA A 75 -13.54 0.98 -7.19
N SER A 76 -13.58 -0.32 -6.90
CA SER A 76 -13.01 -0.89 -5.67
C SER A 76 -11.49 -1.02 -5.72
N LEU A 77 -10.91 -1.09 -6.93
CA LEU A 77 -9.48 -1.28 -7.10
C LEU A 77 -8.72 0.04 -6.80
N LEU A 78 -7.90 0.02 -5.75
CA LEU A 78 -7.19 1.20 -5.24
C LEU A 78 -5.68 1.05 -5.26
N GLY A 79 -5.17 -0.18 -5.17
CA GLY A 79 -3.75 -0.50 -5.29
C GLY A 79 -3.53 -1.78 -6.10
N LEU A 80 -2.37 -1.87 -6.74
CA LEU A 80 -1.92 -3.09 -7.39
C LEU A 80 -0.38 -3.20 -7.33
N ASN A 81 0.11 -4.30 -6.78
CA ASN A 81 1.52 -4.66 -6.80
C ASN A 81 1.78 -5.79 -7.82
N VAL A 82 2.61 -5.49 -8.81
CA VAL A 82 3.05 -6.44 -9.84
C VAL A 82 4.46 -6.92 -9.52
N ASN A 83 4.63 -8.25 -9.49
CA ASN A 83 5.91 -8.94 -9.30
C ASN A 83 6.68 -8.46 -8.06
N MET A 84 6.02 -8.45 -6.90
CA MET A 84 6.62 -8.19 -5.58
C MET A 84 7.45 -6.89 -5.54
N GLY A 85 6.92 -5.81 -6.12
CA GLY A 85 7.53 -4.49 -6.11
C GLY A 85 8.17 -4.07 -7.43
N SER A 86 8.14 -4.91 -8.48
CA SER A 86 8.58 -4.46 -9.81
C SER A 86 7.82 -3.21 -10.25
N LYS A 87 6.49 -3.22 -10.08
CA LYS A 87 5.62 -2.07 -10.35
C LYS A 87 4.53 -2.00 -9.29
N ILE A 88 4.37 -0.84 -8.66
CA ILE A 88 3.27 -0.54 -7.76
C ILE A 88 2.43 0.57 -8.39
N MET A 89 1.15 0.30 -8.55
CA MET A 89 0.16 1.22 -9.08
C MET A 89 -0.81 1.63 -7.99
N ILE A 90 -1.05 2.93 -7.86
CA ILE A 90 -1.96 3.48 -6.84
C ILE A 90 -2.98 4.37 -7.52
N ARG A 91 -4.24 4.19 -7.14
CA ARG A 91 -5.31 5.08 -7.52
C ARG A 91 -5.22 6.35 -6.67
N LEU A 92 -5.04 7.49 -7.33
CA LEU A 92 -4.99 8.79 -6.65
C LEU A 92 -6.32 9.53 -6.67
N ARG A 93 -7.25 9.14 -7.54
CA ARG A 93 -8.50 9.85 -7.84
C ARG A 93 -9.72 8.98 -7.55
N PRO A 94 -10.80 9.52 -6.96
CA PRO A 94 -12.02 8.76 -6.77
C PRO A 94 -12.66 8.37 -8.12
N SER A 95 -13.34 7.22 -8.18
CA SER A 95 -13.93 6.69 -9.42
C SER A 95 -14.96 7.62 -10.06
N HIS A 96 -15.70 8.36 -9.25
CA HIS A 96 -16.77 9.25 -9.69
C HIS A 96 -16.28 10.65 -10.11
N ASN A 97 -15.05 11.04 -9.76
CA ASN A 97 -14.54 12.37 -10.05
C ASN A 97 -13.02 12.38 -10.27
N VAL A 98 -12.62 12.50 -11.54
CA VAL A 98 -11.21 12.56 -11.95
C VAL A 98 -10.50 13.87 -11.55
N ASN A 99 -11.22 14.95 -11.23
CA ASN A 99 -10.58 16.24 -10.92
C ASN A 99 -10.17 16.38 -9.45
N LEU A 100 -10.60 15.44 -8.60
CA LEU A 100 -10.28 15.39 -7.18
C LEU A 100 -9.24 14.31 -6.90
N PHE A 101 -8.56 14.47 -5.76
CA PHE A 101 -7.64 13.47 -5.24
C PHE A 101 -8.21 12.85 -3.97
N LEU A 102 -7.86 11.58 -3.75
CA LEU A 102 -8.17 10.88 -2.52
C LEU A 102 -7.40 11.49 -1.34
N PRO A 103 -7.95 11.41 -0.11
CA PRO A 103 -7.26 11.86 1.07
C PRO A 103 -5.90 11.19 1.22
N ARG A 104 -4.87 11.97 1.60
CA ARG A 104 -3.49 11.49 1.79
C ARG A 104 -3.40 10.22 2.65
N ARG A 105 -4.23 10.13 3.69
CA ARG A 105 -4.27 8.98 4.61
C ARG A 105 -4.62 7.67 3.88
N GLU A 106 -5.57 7.72 2.95
CA GLU A 106 -6.01 6.55 2.18
C GLU A 106 -4.94 6.09 1.18
N ILE A 107 -4.29 7.05 0.52
CA ILE A 107 -3.18 6.79 -0.41
C ILE A 107 -2.01 6.13 0.32
N ILE A 108 -1.63 6.65 1.49
CA ILE A 108 -0.58 6.03 2.33
C ILE A 108 -1.00 4.63 2.78
N GLY A 109 -2.24 4.46 3.25
CA GLY A 109 -2.75 3.16 3.67
C GLY A 109 -2.66 2.11 2.56
N THR A 110 -3.02 2.52 1.34
CA THR A 110 -2.91 1.69 0.13
C THR A 110 -1.45 1.37 -0.19
N MET A 111 -0.55 2.36 -0.14
CA MET A 111 0.89 2.10 -0.37
C MET A 111 1.48 1.10 0.62
N LEU A 112 1.10 1.17 1.91
CA LEU A 112 1.58 0.21 2.92
C LEU A 112 1.04 -1.20 2.67
N HIS A 113 -0.22 -1.31 2.21
CA HIS A 113 -0.80 -2.56 1.76
C HIS A 113 0.00 -3.13 0.58
N GLU A 114 0.23 -2.34 -0.46
CA GLU A 114 0.98 -2.80 -1.64
C GLU A 114 2.42 -3.17 -1.29
N LEU A 115 3.10 -2.43 -0.41
CA LEU A 115 4.44 -2.80 0.05
C LEU A 115 4.45 -4.14 0.80
N THR A 116 3.36 -4.52 1.45
CA THR A 116 3.24 -5.83 2.11
C THR A 116 3.23 -6.96 1.08
N HIS A 117 2.67 -6.72 -0.10
CA HIS A 117 2.73 -7.66 -1.23
C HIS A 117 4.15 -7.92 -1.78
N ASN A 118 5.16 -7.13 -1.40
CA ASN A 118 6.56 -7.48 -1.67
C ASN A 118 7.02 -8.74 -0.92
N ARG A 119 6.31 -9.15 0.13
CA ARG A 119 6.66 -10.30 0.95
C ARG A 119 5.56 -11.36 1.05
N PHE A 120 4.30 -10.93 1.11
CA PHE A 120 3.14 -11.82 1.24
C PHE A 120 2.11 -11.53 0.16
N SER A 121 1.91 -12.47 -0.76
CA SER A 121 0.97 -12.27 -1.88
C SER A 121 -0.50 -12.45 -1.45
N ALA A 122 -0.80 -13.45 -0.62
CA ALA A 122 -2.15 -13.74 -0.17
C ALA A 122 -2.54 -12.90 1.06
N HIS A 123 -3.81 -12.49 1.14
CA HIS A 123 -4.38 -11.80 2.31
C HIS A 123 -4.66 -12.75 3.48
N ASP A 124 -3.61 -13.44 3.94
CA ASP A 124 -3.67 -14.36 5.07
C ASP A 124 -3.40 -13.65 6.42
N VAL A 125 -3.43 -14.40 7.52
CA VAL A 125 -3.19 -13.83 8.86
C VAL A 125 -1.82 -13.15 8.95
N ARG A 126 -0.78 -13.72 8.30
CA ARG A 126 0.59 -13.20 8.33
C ARG A 126 0.69 -11.87 7.58
N PHE A 127 -0.02 -11.74 6.45
CA PHE A 127 -0.16 -10.50 5.70
C PHE A 127 -0.69 -9.39 6.61
N TYR A 128 -1.80 -9.64 7.32
CA TYR A 128 -2.40 -8.62 8.19
C TYR A 128 -1.55 -8.30 9.42
N GLU A 129 -0.95 -9.30 10.05
CA GLU A 129 -0.02 -9.08 11.16
C GLU A 129 1.15 -8.20 10.74
N PHE A 130 1.72 -8.46 9.56
CA PHE A 130 2.80 -7.64 9.02
C PHE A 130 2.33 -6.23 8.64
N LEU A 131 1.17 -6.11 8.00
CA LEU A 131 0.60 -4.83 7.61
C LEU A 131 0.31 -3.94 8.83
N GLU A 132 -0.24 -4.50 9.91
CA GLU A 132 -0.48 -3.75 11.16
C GLU A 132 0.83 -3.34 11.82
N GLY A 133 1.86 -4.20 11.78
CA GLY A 133 3.21 -3.86 12.20
C GLY A 133 3.80 -2.69 11.39
N LEU A 134 3.66 -2.72 10.07
CA LEU A 134 4.09 -1.63 9.18
C LEU A 134 3.35 -0.32 9.46
N LYS A 135 2.02 -0.36 9.62
CA LYS A 135 1.22 0.83 9.97
C LYS A 135 1.61 1.42 11.32
N SER A 136 1.83 0.57 12.32
CA SER A 136 2.26 1.02 13.65
C SER A 136 3.62 1.69 13.55
N ARG A 137 4.57 1.06 12.84
CA ARG A 137 5.90 1.61 12.63
C ARG A 137 5.86 2.91 11.83
N PHE A 138 5.01 2.99 10.81
CA PHE A 138 4.78 4.21 10.05
C PHE A 138 4.38 5.36 10.97
N PHE A 139 3.37 5.13 11.82
CA PHE A 139 2.86 6.13 12.73
C PHE A 139 3.93 6.59 13.74
N GLU A 140 4.72 5.66 14.28
CA GLU A 140 5.84 6.02 15.15
C GLU A 140 6.86 6.95 14.47
N ILE A 141 7.21 6.67 13.22
CA ILE A 141 8.15 7.48 12.44
C ILE A 141 7.58 8.88 12.22
N GLN A 142 6.29 8.98 11.86
CA GLN A 142 5.61 10.25 11.66
C GLN A 142 5.56 11.09 12.95
N VAL A 143 5.24 10.46 14.09
CA VAL A 143 5.21 11.14 15.39
C VAL A 143 6.60 11.62 15.79
N LYS A 144 7.63 10.75 15.66
CA LYS A 144 9.03 11.11 15.98
C LYS A 144 9.55 12.22 15.08
N GLY A 145 9.28 12.16 13.78
CA GLY A 145 9.68 13.17 12.80
C GLY A 145 9.00 14.53 13.05
N SER A 146 7.70 14.52 13.36
CA SER A 146 6.98 15.73 13.77
C SER A 146 7.60 16.31 15.04
N LEU A 147 7.80 15.49 16.07
CA LEU A 147 8.36 15.94 17.35
C LEU A 147 9.77 16.54 17.19
N GLN A 148 10.63 15.92 16.38
CA GLN A 148 11.98 16.45 16.13
C GLN A 148 11.98 17.77 15.36
N THR A 149 11.03 17.94 14.43
CA THR A 149 10.98 19.13 13.57
C THR A 149 10.30 20.31 14.26
N THR A 150 9.17 20.07 14.94
CA THR A 150 8.33 21.13 15.50
C THR A 150 8.42 21.25 17.01
N GLY A 151 8.96 20.24 17.71
CA GLY A 151 8.89 20.15 19.18
C GLY A 151 7.52 19.69 19.71
N TYR A 152 6.55 19.40 18.83
CA TYR A 152 5.20 19.01 19.21
C TYR A 152 4.73 17.76 18.44
N VAL A 153 3.94 16.92 19.12
CA VAL A 153 3.19 15.84 18.48
C VAL A 153 1.90 16.44 17.93
N ASN A 154 1.86 16.73 16.62
CA ASN A 154 0.61 17.16 15.97
C ASN A 154 -0.32 15.95 15.85
N PHE A 155 -1.11 15.70 16.89
CA PHE A 155 -2.24 14.79 16.85
C PHE A 155 -3.49 15.62 16.60
N SER A 156 -3.94 15.62 15.34
CA SER A 156 -5.13 16.29 14.76
C SER A 156 -4.93 17.71 14.19
N GLU A 157 -5.24 17.79 12.89
CA GLU A 157 -6.09 18.79 12.23
C GLU A 157 -6.07 20.21 12.81
N VAL A 158 -5.35 21.09 12.12
CA VAL A 158 -5.37 22.53 12.37
C VAL A 158 -6.77 23.07 12.07
N LEU A 159 -7.63 23.08 13.09
CA LEU A 159 -8.77 23.99 13.14
C LEU A 159 -8.25 25.36 13.58
N SER A 160 -8.20 26.24 12.59
CA SER A 160 -8.11 27.69 12.64
C SER A 160 -8.36 28.37 14.00
N GLY A 161 -7.39 29.18 14.44
CA GLY A 161 -7.63 30.50 15.05
C GLY A 161 -7.86 30.56 16.56
N ASN A 162 -6.78 30.70 17.34
CA ASN A 162 -6.47 31.89 18.15
C ASN A 162 -5.39 31.59 19.19
N ALA A 163 -4.49 32.55 19.34
CA ALA A 163 -3.38 32.54 20.28
C ALA A 163 -3.83 32.53 21.75
N ALA A 164 -2.88 32.13 22.61
CA ALA A 164 -2.81 32.33 24.06
C ALA A 164 -3.39 31.22 24.98
N ARG A 165 -2.55 30.21 25.27
CA ARG A 165 -2.18 29.88 26.67
C ARG A 165 -0.99 28.91 26.70
N GLY A 166 0.22 29.47 26.71
CA GLY A 166 1.34 28.78 27.34
C GLY A 166 1.31 29.09 28.82
N GLN A 167 1.00 28.12 29.67
CA GLN A 167 1.45 28.00 31.06
C GLN A 167 0.79 26.82 31.78
N LEU A 168 1.60 26.15 32.62
CA LEU A 168 1.28 25.15 33.66
C LEU A 168 1.28 23.68 33.22
N ILE A 169 2.49 23.10 33.10
CA ILE A 169 2.71 21.71 33.54
C ILE A 169 3.13 21.79 35.01
N GLN A 170 2.16 21.94 35.91
CA GLN A 170 2.35 21.57 37.31
C GLN A 170 2.00 20.09 37.46
N LYS A 171 2.87 19.37 38.15
CA LYS A 171 2.71 17.96 38.53
C LYS A 171 1.38 17.78 39.27
N GLU A 172 0.40 17.17 38.63
CA GLU A 172 -0.70 16.50 39.32
C GLU A 172 -0.49 14.99 39.21
N LYS A 173 -0.29 14.37 40.38
CA LYS A 173 -0.33 12.92 40.56
C LYS A 173 -1.79 12.50 40.46
N GLU A 174 -2.24 12.17 39.25
CA GLU A 174 -3.56 11.57 39.07
C GLU A 174 -3.51 10.21 38.38
N LYS A 175 -4.24 9.30 39.01
CA LYS A 175 -4.43 7.86 38.81
C LYS A 175 -4.22 7.39 37.36
N GLY A 176 -3.25 6.49 37.19
CA GLY A 176 -3.06 5.74 35.95
C GLY A 176 -4.34 5.02 35.54
N GLN A 177 -4.98 5.53 34.48
CA GLN A 177 -6.13 4.91 33.85
C GLN A 177 -5.60 3.77 32.95
N ARG A 178 -6.06 2.54 33.20
CA ARG A 178 -5.74 1.38 32.33
C ARG A 178 -6.36 1.62 30.96
N LEU A 179 -5.57 2.10 30.00
CA LEU A 179 -5.91 2.11 28.58
C LEU A 179 -5.78 0.66 28.09
N GLY A 180 -6.90 -0.06 27.99
CA GLY A 180 -6.88 -1.44 27.53
C GLY A 180 -8.07 -2.34 27.89
N GLY A 181 -9.19 -1.79 28.39
CA GLY A 181 -10.38 -2.60 28.69
C GLY A 181 -11.65 -1.82 28.44
N SER A 182 -12.13 -1.80 27.20
CA SER A 182 -13.47 -1.29 26.92
C SER A 182 -14.50 -2.25 27.51
N LYS A 183 -15.44 -1.72 28.30
CA LYS A 183 -16.58 -2.47 28.88
C LYS A 183 -17.60 -2.92 27.81
N HIS A 184 -17.35 -2.56 26.53
CA HIS A 184 -18.16 -2.91 25.38
C HIS A 184 -17.30 -3.58 24.29
N ALA A 185 -16.54 -4.61 24.66
CA ALA A 185 -15.95 -5.48 23.66
C ALA A 185 -17.09 -6.15 22.89
N LYS A 186 -17.13 -5.95 21.56
CA LYS A 186 -18.02 -6.71 20.68
C LYS A 186 -17.86 -8.20 20.99
N PRO A 187 -18.94 -9.01 21.02
CA PRO A 187 -18.82 -10.44 21.28
C PRO A 187 -17.85 -11.06 20.27
N MET A 188 -17.02 -12.00 20.69
CA MET A 188 -15.91 -12.56 19.89
C MET A 188 -16.35 -13.01 18.49
N ARG A 189 -17.56 -13.58 18.38
CA ARG A 189 -18.18 -13.97 17.11
C ARG A 189 -18.32 -12.81 16.12
N VAL A 190 -18.72 -11.62 16.60
CA VAL A 190 -18.87 -10.42 15.77
C VAL A 190 -17.50 -9.91 15.31
N LEU A 191 -16.48 -9.97 16.17
CA LEU A 191 -15.11 -9.59 15.79
C LEU A 191 -14.53 -10.52 14.71
N ILE A 192 -14.75 -11.83 14.84
CA ILE A 192 -14.32 -12.81 13.83
C ILE A 192 -15.04 -12.56 12.51
N LEU A 193 -16.35 -12.34 12.54
CA LEU A 193 -17.15 -12.05 11.36
C LEU A 193 -16.68 -10.77 10.65
N GLU A 194 -16.51 -9.68 11.40
CA GLU A 194 -16.03 -8.40 10.88
C GLU A 194 -14.61 -8.52 10.29
N ALA A 195 -13.72 -9.29 10.93
CA ALA A 195 -12.39 -9.55 10.40
C ALA A 195 -12.45 -10.35 9.10
N ALA A 196 -13.30 -11.37 9.01
CA ALA A 196 -13.47 -12.16 7.78
C ALA A 196 -14.06 -11.33 6.63
N GLU A 197 -15.04 -10.47 6.92
CA GLU A 197 -15.61 -9.53 5.94
C GLU A 197 -14.57 -8.56 5.40
N LYS A 198 -13.73 -7.99 6.28
CA LYS A 198 -12.63 -7.11 5.86
C LYS A 198 -11.66 -7.84 4.91
N ARG A 199 -11.28 -9.08 5.22
CA ARG A 199 -10.42 -9.89 4.33
C ARG A 199 -11.05 -10.12 2.95
N MET A 200 -12.35 -10.39 2.92
CA MET A 200 -13.09 -10.55 1.67
C MET A 200 -13.19 -9.25 0.87
N ILE A 201 -13.34 -8.11 1.54
CA ILE A 201 -13.39 -6.78 0.89
C ILE A 201 -12.00 -6.40 0.36
N ASP A 202 -10.94 -6.63 1.14
CA ASP A 202 -9.56 -6.29 0.75
C ASP A 202 -9.11 -7.09 -0.48
N SER A 203 -9.57 -8.34 -0.61
CA SER A 203 -9.37 -9.15 -1.82
C SER A 203 -10.00 -8.52 -3.08
N LYS A 204 -11.00 -7.63 -2.92
CA LYS A 204 -11.62 -6.85 -4.02
C LYS A 204 -11.01 -5.46 -4.16
N TRP A 205 -10.35 -4.97 -3.11
CA TRP A 205 -9.68 -3.68 -3.05
C TRP A 205 -8.34 -3.65 -3.80
N CYS A 206 -7.65 -4.79 -3.82
CA CYS A 206 -6.41 -5.01 -4.55
C CYS A 206 -6.62 -5.98 -5.71
N GLY A 207 -5.97 -5.72 -6.85
CA GLY A 207 -6.06 -6.59 -8.02
C GLY A 207 -5.14 -7.80 -7.82
N GLY A 208 -5.65 -9.01 -8.03
CA GLY A 208 -4.80 -10.19 -8.15
C GLY A 208 -3.93 -10.12 -9.42
N ALA A 209 -2.94 -11.02 -9.55
CA ALA A 209 -2.02 -11.10 -10.69
C ALA A 209 -2.68 -11.25 -12.08
N SER A 210 -4.01 -11.47 -12.15
CA SER A 210 -4.77 -11.60 -13.38
C SER A 210 -5.45 -10.31 -13.87
N TYR A 211 -5.34 -9.18 -13.16
CA TYR A 211 -5.95 -7.91 -13.56
C TYR A 211 -5.06 -7.13 -14.53
N GLU A 212 -4.91 -7.60 -15.77
CA GLU A 212 -4.20 -6.90 -16.85
C GLU A 212 -5.11 -5.96 -17.66
N GLU A 213 -6.44 -6.16 -17.63
CA GLU A 213 -7.38 -5.39 -18.45
C GLU A 213 -7.60 -3.96 -17.92
N GLY A 214 -7.09 -2.96 -18.66
CA GLY A 214 -7.33 -1.54 -18.39
C GLY A 214 -6.29 -0.87 -17.49
N LEU A 215 -5.16 -1.54 -17.24
CA LEU A 215 -3.99 -0.91 -16.61
C LEU A 215 -3.30 0.08 -17.56
N PRO A 216 -2.72 1.17 -17.04
CA PRO A 216 -1.95 2.09 -17.88
C PRO A 216 -0.73 1.40 -18.45
N LYS A 217 -0.55 1.51 -19.78
CA LYS A 217 0.67 1.09 -20.45
C LYS A 217 1.80 2.06 -20.10
N ILE A 218 3.05 1.62 -20.27
CA ILE A 218 4.22 2.48 -20.02
C ILE A 218 4.16 3.76 -20.88
N GLU A 219 3.66 3.65 -22.12
CA GLU A 219 3.39 4.75 -23.05
C GLU A 219 2.41 5.80 -22.48
N ASP A 220 1.41 5.37 -21.70
CA ASP A 220 0.43 6.25 -21.06
C ASP A 220 1.02 7.02 -19.85
N LEU A 221 2.24 6.66 -19.43
CA LEU A 221 2.93 7.17 -18.24
C LEU A 221 4.17 8.02 -18.58
N MET A 222 4.91 7.67 -19.66
CA MET A 222 6.22 8.24 -20.01
C MET A 222 6.24 8.87 -21.40
N ASP A 223 6.76 10.08 -21.53
CA ASP A 223 6.96 10.77 -22.83
C ASP A 223 8.02 10.05 -23.69
N ASP A 224 7.82 10.08 -25.00
CA ASP A 224 8.42 9.16 -25.99
C ASP A 224 9.96 9.18 -26.07
N GLU A 225 10.63 10.09 -25.35
CA GLU A 225 12.09 10.26 -25.40
C GLU A 225 12.88 9.23 -24.56
N GLU A 226 12.24 8.36 -23.78
CA GLU A 226 12.92 7.31 -22.98
C GLU A 226 12.51 5.87 -23.33
N ALA A 227 11.82 5.64 -24.46
CA ALA A 227 11.38 4.31 -24.85
C ALA A 227 12.50 3.36 -25.33
N GLU A 228 13.74 3.82 -25.47
CA GLU A 228 14.88 3.00 -25.87
C GLU A 228 15.79 2.67 -24.68
N HIS A 229 15.54 1.53 -24.03
CA HIS A 229 16.53 0.54 -23.57
C HIS A 229 15.98 -0.31 -22.40
N SER A 230 15.14 -1.28 -22.75
CA SER A 230 15.14 -2.57 -22.08
C SER A 230 14.45 -3.56 -23.00
N GLU A 231 15.18 -4.17 -23.93
CA GLU A 231 14.72 -5.40 -24.56
C GLU A 231 14.68 -6.51 -23.49
N PRO A 232 13.53 -7.14 -23.21
CA PRO A 232 13.52 -8.39 -22.48
C PRO A 232 13.95 -9.50 -23.44
N ASN A 233 15.05 -10.17 -23.08
CA ASN A 233 15.58 -11.33 -23.78
C ASN A 233 14.63 -12.52 -23.55
N GLU A 234 13.57 -12.63 -24.36
CA GLU A 234 12.63 -13.75 -24.34
C GLU A 234 13.27 -14.98 -25.02
N LYS A 235 13.60 -15.99 -24.22
CA LYS A 235 13.74 -17.36 -24.74
C LYS A 235 12.36 -18.01 -24.78
N PRO A 236 11.99 -18.74 -25.86
CA PRO A 236 10.62 -19.22 -26.02
C PRO A 236 10.32 -20.36 -25.04
N ILE A 237 9.32 -20.17 -24.17
CA ILE A 237 8.75 -21.25 -23.36
C ILE A 237 7.86 -22.10 -24.29
N LYS A 238 8.24 -23.37 -24.45
CA LYS A 238 7.44 -24.36 -25.20
C LYS A 238 6.08 -24.55 -24.52
N LYS A 239 5.00 -24.33 -25.28
CA LYS A 239 3.63 -24.68 -24.86
C LYS A 239 3.54 -26.20 -24.65
N VAL A 240 3.11 -26.61 -23.47
CA VAL A 240 2.65 -27.99 -23.22
C VAL A 240 1.14 -27.91 -22.98
N ASP A 241 0.38 -28.15 -24.04
CA ASP A 241 -1.07 -28.29 -23.99
C ASP A 241 -1.42 -29.68 -23.43
N LYS A 242 -1.96 -29.75 -22.21
CA LYS A 242 -2.91 -30.81 -21.82
C LYS A 242 -3.96 -30.25 -20.85
N PRO A 243 -5.26 -30.44 -21.10
CA PRO A 243 -6.33 -29.99 -20.21
C PRO A 243 -6.46 -30.95 -19.02
N VAL A 244 -6.28 -30.46 -17.80
CA VAL A 244 -6.60 -31.20 -16.57
C VAL A 244 -8.07 -30.96 -16.25
N GLN A 245 -8.88 -32.02 -16.31
CA GLN A 245 -10.29 -31.95 -15.94
C GLN A 245 -10.46 -31.85 -14.41
N PRO A 246 -11.49 -31.13 -13.90
CA PRO A 246 -11.70 -30.96 -12.47
C PRO A 246 -12.21 -32.25 -11.81
N THR A 247 -11.48 -32.74 -10.80
CA THR A 247 -11.91 -33.85 -9.95
C THR A 247 -13.08 -33.42 -9.06
N LYS A 248 -14.20 -34.16 -9.13
CA LYS A 248 -15.35 -33.99 -8.23
C LYS A 248 -15.04 -34.65 -6.89
N HIS A 249 -14.81 -33.86 -5.85
CA HIS A 249 -14.83 -34.39 -4.47
C HIS A 249 -16.23 -34.20 -3.88
N LYS A 250 -16.86 -35.32 -3.48
CA LYS A 250 -18.14 -35.32 -2.76
C LYS A 250 -17.83 -35.22 -1.26
N ILE A 251 -18.29 -34.16 -0.62
CA ILE A 251 -18.25 -33.99 0.84
C ILE A 251 -19.30 -34.96 1.42
N ILE A 252 -18.90 -35.79 2.39
CA ILE A 252 -19.80 -36.67 3.13
C ILE A 252 -19.95 -36.09 4.54
N ASP A 253 -21.19 -35.93 4.98
CA ASP A 253 -21.57 -35.42 6.30
C ASP A 253 -21.01 -36.27 7.44
N LEU A 254 -20.54 -35.58 8.48
CA LEU A 254 -19.81 -36.15 9.60
C LEU A 254 -20.74 -36.36 10.81
N GLU A 255 -21.47 -37.46 10.86
CA GLU A 255 -22.09 -37.95 12.09
C GLU A 255 -21.88 -39.46 12.27
N SER A 256 -21.39 -39.83 13.46
CA SER A 256 -21.25 -41.18 14.05
C SER A 256 -20.03 -42.04 13.68
N LEU A 257 -18.97 -41.98 14.51
CA LEU A 257 -18.47 -43.09 15.36
C LEU A 257 -17.02 -42.82 15.88
N PRO A 258 -16.63 -43.44 17.01
CA PRO A 258 -15.52 -43.01 17.85
C PRO A 258 -14.18 -43.65 17.46
N ASN A 259 -13.09 -43.03 17.93
CA ASN A 259 -11.68 -43.31 17.67
C ASN A 259 -11.11 -42.74 16.37
N GLY A 260 -10.43 -41.61 16.52
CA GLY A 260 -9.66 -40.96 15.47
C GLY A 260 -8.61 -41.88 14.84
N LYS A 261 -8.80 -42.12 13.54
CA LYS A 261 -7.79 -42.36 12.51
C LYS A 261 -8.44 -42.00 11.17
N SER A 262 -7.93 -41.00 10.48
CA SER A 262 -8.30 -40.72 9.09
C SER A 262 -7.66 -41.79 8.20
N ILE A 263 -8.46 -42.63 7.55
CA ILE A 263 -8.00 -43.56 6.52
C ILE A 263 -8.24 -42.88 5.17
N ILE A 264 -7.17 -42.50 4.48
CA ILE A 264 -7.22 -42.16 3.06
C ILE A 264 -6.96 -43.47 2.32
N ILE A 265 -7.98 -44.01 1.65
CA ILE A 265 -7.81 -45.16 0.76
C ILE A 265 -7.66 -44.59 -0.65
N ASP A 266 -6.45 -44.73 -1.21
CA ASP A 266 -6.13 -44.39 -2.60
C ASP A 266 -6.37 -45.65 -3.45
N LEU A 267 -7.35 -45.60 -4.37
CA LEU A 267 -7.75 -46.72 -5.23
C LEU A 267 -7.28 -46.53 -6.67
N THR A 268 -6.05 -46.07 -6.87
CA THR A 268 -5.43 -46.07 -8.20
C THR A 268 -4.14 -46.84 -8.17
N ASN A 269 -4.25 -48.18 -8.25
CA ASN A 269 -3.28 -49.09 -8.87
C ASN A 269 -3.93 -50.48 -8.90
N ASP A 270 -4.63 -50.78 -10.00
CA ASP A 270 -4.78 -52.16 -10.45
C ASP A 270 -4.15 -52.19 -11.85
N ASP A 271 -2.98 -52.84 -11.91
CA ASP A 271 -2.30 -53.26 -13.13
C ASP A 271 -3.09 -54.40 -13.79
N ASP A 272 -3.36 -54.28 -15.09
CA ASP A 272 -3.21 -55.32 -16.13
C ASP A 272 -3.55 -54.76 -17.53
#